data_AF-A0AA85JVZ8-F1
#
_entry.id   AF-A0AA85JVZ8-F1
#
_cell.length_a   1.000
_cell.length_b   1.000
_cell.length_c   1.000
_cell.angle_alpha   90.00
_cell.angle_beta   90.00
_cell.angle_gamma   90.00
#
_symmetry.space_group_name_H-M   'P 1'
#
loop_
_entity.id
_entity.type
_entity.pdbx_description
1 polymer ?
#
loop_
_entity_poly.entity_id
_entity_poly.type
_entity_poly.pdbx_seq_one_letter_code
_entity_poly.pdbx_strand_id
1 'polypeptide(L)'
;MVLRSYETFVKQVCENLSLNLQSDTRNRPKFLRLSMNRSPFIYKKHQRQYEFRTHYKYFTVKHVTGCTADVFLEYIQRNLPEGVAMEVEKHRLERLPEYLETSENS
;
A
#
# COMPACT_ATOMS: atom_id res chain seq x y z
N MET A 1 -15.12 0.22 -4.60
CA MET A 1 -15.88 -0.64 -3.68
C MET A 1 -14.87 -1.56 -2.99
N VAL A 2 -15.01 -1.78 -1.68
CA VAL A 2 -13.96 -2.23 -0.74
C VAL A 2 -12.82 -1.22 -0.53
N LEU A 3 -11.95 -0.95 -1.51
CA LEU A 3 -10.84 0.01 -1.31
C LEU A 3 -11.31 1.44 -1.00
N ARG A 4 -12.46 1.85 -1.53
CA ARG A 4 -13.06 3.17 -1.25
C ARG A 4 -13.64 3.26 0.17
N SER A 5 -14.30 2.21 0.64
CA SER A 5 -14.84 2.19 2.01
C SER A 5 -13.70 2.10 3.02
N TYR A 6 -12.65 1.34 2.70
CA TYR A 6 -11.45 1.28 3.51
C TYR A 6 -10.72 2.62 3.57
N GLU A 7 -10.65 3.37 2.47
CA GLU A 7 -10.15 4.75 2.47
C GLU A 7 -10.95 5.66 3.42
N THR A 8 -12.28 5.57 3.42
CA THR A 8 -13.11 6.35 4.37
C THR A 8 -12.83 5.96 5.81
N PHE A 9 -12.69 4.66 6.09
CA PHE A 9 -12.30 4.16 7.42
C PHE A 9 -10.93 4.71 7.85
N VAL A 10 -9.91 4.64 6.99
CA VAL A 10 -8.57 5.16 7.31
C VAL A 10 -8.60 6.68 7.53
N LYS A 11 -9.39 7.43 6.74
CA LYS A 11 -9.59 8.87 6.95
C LYS A 11 -10.17 9.17 8.35
N GLN A 12 -11.21 8.45 8.75
CA GLN A 12 -11.79 8.61 10.09
C GLN A 12 -10.78 8.30 11.21
N VAL A 13 -9.95 7.27 11.04
CA VAL A 13 -8.90 6.94 12.02
C VAL A 13 -7.87 8.06 12.12
N CYS A 14 -7.42 8.59 10.98
CA CYS A 14 -6.49 9.71 10.95
C CYS A 14 -7.07 10.98 11.59
N GLU A 15 -8.35 11.29 11.35
CA GLU A 15 -9.05 12.42 11.97
C GLU A 15 -9.06 12.29 13.50
N ASN A 16 -9.38 11.11 14.03
CA ASN A 16 -9.39 10.87 15.48
C ASN A 16 -7.99 10.92 16.10
N LEU A 17 -6.95 10.48 15.38
CA LEU A 17 -5.56 10.50 15.84
C LEU A 17 -4.84 11.83 15.53
N SER A 18 -5.55 12.82 14.96
CA SER A 18 -4.98 14.11 14.53
C SER A 18 -3.78 13.96 13.57
N LEU A 19 -3.86 12.99 12.66
CA LEU A 19 -2.83 12.68 11.67
C LEU A 19 -3.16 13.32 10.31
N ASN A 20 -2.15 13.87 9.65
CA ASN A 20 -2.30 14.43 8.30
C ASN A 20 -2.14 13.30 7.26
N LEU A 21 -3.28 12.88 6.70
CA LEU A 21 -3.36 11.84 5.67
C LEU A 21 -3.52 12.44 4.28
N GLN A 22 -2.64 12.05 3.36
CA GLN A 22 -2.81 12.24 1.94
C GLN A 22 -3.23 10.91 1.30
N SER A 23 -4.35 10.92 0.58
CA SER A 23 -4.90 9.72 -0.06
C SER A 23 -4.85 9.86 -1.58
N ASP A 24 -4.08 9.02 -2.23
CA ASP A 24 -3.93 9.02 -3.69
C ASP A 24 -4.38 7.69 -4.30
N THR A 25 -4.72 7.72 -5.58
CA THR A 25 -5.03 6.49 -6.32
C THR A 25 -4.52 6.61 -7.75
N ARG A 26 -3.63 5.70 -8.14
CA ARG A 26 -4.07 4.64 -9.05
C ARG A 26 -4.91 5.03 -10.28
N ASN A 27 -4.53 5.96 -11.15
CA ASN A 27 -5.36 6.33 -12.33
C ASN A 27 -5.82 5.12 -13.17
N ARG A 28 -4.96 4.10 -13.32
CA ARG A 28 -5.32 2.84 -13.97
C ARG A 28 -4.89 1.65 -13.11
N PRO A 29 -5.72 0.59 -13.00
CA PRO A 29 -5.32 -0.64 -12.34
C PRO A 29 -4.24 -1.37 -13.16
N LYS A 30 -3.49 -2.24 -12.48
CA LYS A 30 -2.57 -3.16 -13.16
C LYS A 30 -3.36 -4.34 -13.68
N PHE A 31 -3.18 -4.67 -14.95
CA PHE A 31 -3.84 -5.79 -15.61
C PHE A 31 -2.83 -6.91 -15.81
N LEU A 32 -3.18 -8.12 -15.36
CA LEU A 32 -2.47 -9.34 -15.71
C LEU A 32 -3.40 -10.19 -16.58
N ARG A 33 -3.01 -10.43 -17.83
CA ARG A 33 -3.80 -11.21 -18.78
C ARG A 33 -3.13 -12.54 -19.06
N LEU A 34 -3.89 -13.62 -18.98
CA LEU A 34 -3.43 -14.98 -19.25
C LEU A 34 -4.33 -15.61 -20.30
N SER A 35 -3.74 -16.16 -21.34
CA SER A 35 -4.47 -16.91 -22.37
C SER A 35 -4.18 -18.39 -22.20
N MET A 36 -5.21 -19.18 -21.93
CA MET A 36 -5.08 -20.62 -21.76
C MET A 36 -5.92 -21.36 -22.78
N ASN A 37 -5.45 -22.52 -23.22
CA ASN A 37 -6.27 -23.41 -24.03
C ASN A 37 -7.52 -23.81 -23.25
N ARG A 38 -8.66 -23.82 -23.93
CA ARG A 38 -9.93 -24.25 -23.32
C ARG A 38 -9.95 -25.75 -23.07
N SER A 39 -9.32 -26.53 -23.96
CA SER A 39 -9.22 -27.97 -23.85
C SER A 39 -7.87 -28.38 -23.24
N PRO A 40 -7.81 -29.46 -22.43
CA PRO A 40 -6.57 -30.02 -21.93
C PRO A 40 -5.59 -30.45 -23.03
N PHE A 41 -6.07 -30.86 -24.22
CA PHE A 41 -5.21 -31.45 -25.26
C PHE A 41 -5.61 -31.06 -26.70
N ILE A 42 -4.61 -30.92 -27.59
CA ILE A 42 -4.64 -30.71 -29.06
C ILE A 42 -5.37 -29.46 -29.60
N TYR A 43 -6.43 -28.96 -28.95
CA TYR A 43 -7.27 -27.89 -29.51
C TYR A 43 -6.75 -26.47 -29.23
N LYS A 44 -5.68 -26.07 -29.94
CA LYS A 44 -5.04 -24.74 -29.80
C LYS A 44 -5.90 -23.56 -30.27
N LYS A 45 -6.82 -23.76 -31.23
CA LYS A 45 -7.67 -22.69 -31.80
C LYS A 45 -8.70 -22.15 -30.81
N HIS A 46 -9.05 -22.91 -29.77
CA HIS A 46 -10.03 -22.51 -28.76
C HIS A 46 -9.32 -22.11 -27.47
N GLN A 47 -9.08 -20.81 -27.30
CA GLN A 47 -8.46 -20.25 -26.09
C GLN A 47 -9.46 -19.44 -25.27
N ARG A 48 -9.21 -19.38 -23.96
CA ARG A 48 -9.88 -18.49 -23.01
C ARG A 48 -8.88 -17.47 -22.51
N GLN A 49 -9.31 -16.22 -22.42
CA GLN A 49 -8.53 -15.14 -21.83
C GLN A 49 -9.03 -14.87 -20.41
N TYR A 50 -8.11 -14.83 -19.47
CA TYR A 50 -8.34 -14.49 -18.08
C TYR A 50 -7.67 -13.14 -17.79
N GLU A 51 -8.29 -12.32 -16.96
CA GLU A 51 -7.76 -11.02 -16.57
C GLU A 51 -7.87 -10.84 -15.06
N PHE A 52 -6.74 -10.55 -14.41
CA PHE A 52 -6.69 -10.11 -13.03
C PHE A 52 -6.45 -8.60 -13.00
N ARG A 53 -7.27 -7.89 -12.22
CA ARG A 53 -7.21 -6.43 -12.06
C ARG A 53 -6.76 -6.09 -10.65
N THR A 54 -5.58 -5.49 -10.52
CA THR A 54 -5.08 -4.99 -9.23
C THR A 54 -5.30 -3.49 -9.16
N HIS A 55 -6.17 -3.07 -8.25
CA HIS A 55 -6.42 -1.68 -7.93
C HIS A 55 -5.52 -1.24 -6.77
N TYR A 56 -4.98 -0.03 -6.84
CA TYR A 56 -4.07 0.50 -5.82
C TYR A 56 -4.64 1.76 -5.19
N LYS A 57 -4.46 1.87 -3.87
CA LYS A 57 -4.70 3.07 -3.06
C LYS A 57 -3.44 3.34 -2.26
N TYR A 58 -3.01 4.59 -2.26
CA TYR A 58 -1.82 5.05 -1.55
C TYR A 58 -2.24 5.97 -0.41
N PHE A 59 -1.67 5.72 0.77
CA PHE A 59 -1.91 6.50 1.97
C PHE A 59 -0.57 7.01 2.46
N THR A 60 -0.38 8.33 2.41
CA THR A 60 0.85 8.98 2.88
C THR A 60 0.53 9.76 4.13
N VAL A 61 1.07 9.31 5.27
CA VAL A 61 0.92 9.98 6.55
C VAL A 61 2.22 10.72 6.86
N LYS A 62 2.15 12.03 7.08
CA LYS A 62 3.31 12.89 7.34
C LYS A 62 3.41 13.21 8.84
N HIS A 63 4.64 13.45 9.31
CA HIS A 63 4.95 13.91 10.66
C HIS A 63 4.37 13.00 11.76
N VAL A 64 4.81 11.75 11.80
CA VAL A 64 4.41 10.77 12.82
C VAL A 64 5.58 10.40 13.71
N THR A 65 5.29 10.20 15.00
CA THR A 65 6.22 9.58 15.95
C THR A 65 6.14 8.06 15.82
N GLY A 66 7.18 7.36 16.28
CA GLY A 66 7.22 5.89 16.21
C GLY A 66 6.04 5.23 16.92
N CYS A 67 5.73 5.65 18.16
CA CYS A 67 4.62 5.08 18.93
C CYS A 67 3.26 5.31 18.26
N THR A 68 2.99 6.51 17.74
CA THR A 68 1.74 6.79 17.04
C THR A 68 1.62 6.00 15.75
N ALA A 69 2.73 5.82 15.01
CA ALA A 69 2.75 5.00 13.80
C ALA A 69 2.46 3.52 14.10
N ASP A 70 2.99 3.00 15.20
CA ASP A 70 2.77 1.59 15.58
C ASP A 70 1.31 1.33 15.99
N VAL A 71 0.71 2.21 16.82
CA VAL A 71 -0.71 2.12 17.21
C VAL A 71 -1.62 2.26 15.98
N PHE A 72 -1.31 3.20 15.09
CA PHE A 72 -2.04 3.41 13.84
C PHE A 72 -2.02 2.16 12.95
N LEU A 73 -0.83 1.58 12.74
CA LEU A 73 -0.66 0.39 11.92
C LEU A 73 -1.35 -0.83 12.54
N GLU A 74 -1.26 -1.01 13.86
CA GLU A 74 -1.95 -2.10 14.56
C GLU A 74 -3.46 -2.06 14.28
N TYR A 75 -4.08 -0.88 14.43
CA TYR A 75 -5.52 -0.73 14.22
C TYR A 75 -5.92 -0.96 12.77
N ILE A 76 -5.16 -0.42 11.82
CA ILE A 76 -5.47 -0.50 10.40
C ILE A 76 -5.27 -1.91 9.85
N GLN A 77 -4.20 -2.59 10.24
CA GLN A 77 -3.88 -3.95 9.78
C GLN A 77 -4.86 -4.98 10.35
N ARG A 78 -5.32 -4.81 11.60
CA ARG A 78 -6.36 -5.67 12.18
C ARG A 78 -7.69 -5.60 11.44
N ASN A 79 -7.99 -4.47 10.83
CA ASN A 79 -9.24 -4.23 10.11
C ASN A 79 -9.06 -4.29 8.58
N LEU A 80 -8.01 -4.95 8.09
CA LEU A 80 -7.76 -5.09 6.66
C LEU A 80 -8.82 -6.01 6.01
N PRO A 81 -9.57 -5.56 4.98
CA PRO A 81 -10.60 -6.37 4.35
C PRO A 81 -10.04 -7.58 3.59
N GLU A 82 -10.84 -8.63 3.48
CA GLU A 82 -10.51 -9.80 2.65
C GLU A 82 -10.27 -9.40 1.19
N GLY A 83 -9.26 -10.02 0.57
CA GLY A 83 -8.88 -9.72 -0.81
C GLY A 83 -8.11 -8.41 -0.99
N VAL A 84 -7.74 -7.73 0.10
CA VAL A 84 -6.83 -6.57 0.10
C VAL A 84 -5.51 -6.96 0.74
N ALA A 85 -4.42 -6.63 0.06
CA ALA A 85 -3.08 -6.71 0.62
C ALA A 85 -2.57 -5.29 0.94
N MET A 86 -1.79 -5.17 2.01
CA MET A 86 -1.17 -3.92 2.42
C MET A 86 0.35 -4.05 2.39
N GLU A 87 1.00 -3.05 1.80
CA GLU A 87 2.44 -2.85 1.86
C GLU A 87 2.70 -1.55 2.62
N VAL A 88 3.64 -1.57 3.56
CA VAL A 88 3.94 -0.44 4.45
C VAL A 88 5.40 -0.05 4.30
N GLU A 89 5.63 1.17 3.82
CA GLU A 89 6.97 1.76 3.76
C GLU A 89 7.14 2.74 4.92
N LYS A 90 8.15 2.51 5.78
CA LYS A 90 8.45 3.36 6.94
C LYS A 90 9.70 4.18 6.65
N HIS A 91 9.59 5.49 6.75
CA HIS A 91 10.73 6.40 6.69
C HIS A 91 11.05 6.92 8.08
N ARG A 92 12.26 6.63 8.57
CA ARG A 92 12.75 7.13 9.86
C ARG A 92 13.67 8.32 9.63
N LEU A 93 13.44 9.40 10.37
CA LEU A 93 14.36 10.52 10.43
C LEU A 93 15.44 10.20 11.47
N GLU A 94 16.69 10.22 11.04
CA GLU A 94 17.86 10.01 11.89
C GLU A 94 18.77 11.23 11.81
N ARG A 95 19.53 11.49 12.88
CA ARG A 95 20.57 12.52 12.86
C ARG A 95 21.75 12.02 12.02
N LEU A 96 22.55 12.96 11.55
CA LEU A 96 23.83 12.61 10.93
C LEU A 96 24.65 11.80 11.95
N PRO A 97 25.25 10.66 11.55
CA PRO A 97 26.02 9.86 12.49
C PRO A 97 27.32 10.57 12.91
N GLU A 98 27.70 10.40 14.17
CA GLU A 98 28.80 11.12 14.84
C GLU A 98 30.14 11.03 14.09
N TYR A 99 30.42 9.90 13.44
CA TYR A 99 31.67 9.68 12.70
C TYR A 99 31.77 10.51 11.41
N LEU A 100 30.67 11.06 10.90
CA LEU A 100 30.69 11.96 9.75
C LEU A 100 30.87 13.44 10.15
N GLU A 101 30.73 13.78 11.44
CA GLU A 101 30.84 15.17 11.91
C GLU A 101 32.29 15.63 12.11
N THR A 102 33.27 14.72 12.12
CA THR A 102 34.64 15.01 12.60
C THR A 102 35.63 15.39 11.49
N SER A 103 35.27 15.36 10.21
CA SER A 103 36.23 15.57 9.10
C SER A 103 36.57 17.03 8.76
N GLU A 104 36.06 18.02 9.49
CA GLU A 104 36.26 19.46 9.15
C GLU A 104 37.31 20.19 10.02
N ASN A 105 37.93 19.52 11.01
CA ASN A 105 38.94 20.14 11.87
C ASN A 105 40.31 19.45 11.72
N SER A 106 41.00 19.64 10.59
CA SER A 106 42.43 19.29 10.40
C SER A 106 43.08 20.20 9.37
#